data_AF-A0A834P8M4-F1
#
_entry.id   AF-A0A834P8M4-F1
#
_cell.length_a   1.000
_cell.length_b   1.000
_cell.length_c   1.000
_cell.angle_alpha   90.00
_cell.angle_beta   90.00
_cell.angle_gamma   90.00
#
_symmetry.space_group_name_H-M   'P 1'
#
loop_
_entity.id
_entity.type
_entity.pdbx_description
1 polymer ?
#
loop_
_entity_poly.entity_id
_entity_poly.type
_entity_poly.pdbx_seq_one_letter_code
_entity_poly.pdbx_strand_id
1 'polypeptide(L)'
;MIQIDKKKKKKKNNERKEERKEKEKVEEKDKEVNSKVDILFRCDFSSTQVKVMLARGWKQIPGFSFFGLYEVIDPIDNTWHLWWCETSEARQILDSKLEAHQKIPHFRNHYELTRKNYLYRNLKRYKKLLTKSGKQAEAELCDSMPITFELPSEYRMFVEEYQKQPGSIWIVKPVGRSQGKGIFLFRRLKDLIEWKSSRIEKQQSEGPIETFVVQKYIDDPYLLAGRKFDLRIYVLVTSFHPLKVWLAREGFARLSSQLFDLKNINDNRVHLTNMAIQLKRSKEDERMNNGPLNEDRKRSCKWALIKFREYLTARHGVSIVETVLQRIAGVIMASLLAVQPVMMQGRNSFELYGYDVILDESLTPWLLEVNASPSLSATDTEDYRLKFDLIDDVLNIIDLERRFTGRETRIGGFDLIWFNDGPVWTTTMSSPICGQNRYFVKKLNVFLGARNDRIKQLYRLHEVLEEMKKSKENFEIENILCENL
;
A
#
# COMPACT_ATOMS: atom_id res chain seq x y z
N MET A 1 8.42 -27.66 76.64
CA MET A 1 8.08 -26.34 76.05
C MET A 1 9.06 -25.85 74.98
N ILE A 2 10.38 -26.06 75.09
CA ILE A 2 11.40 -25.44 74.19
C ILE A 2 11.41 -25.99 72.73
N GLN A 3 10.97 -27.24 72.48
CA GLN A 3 10.93 -27.81 71.12
C GLN A 3 9.74 -27.33 70.26
N ILE A 4 8.63 -26.91 70.89
CA ILE A 4 7.43 -26.47 70.18
C ILE A 4 7.64 -25.06 69.60
N ASP A 5 8.35 -24.18 70.33
CA ASP A 5 8.66 -22.83 69.86
C ASP A 5 9.66 -22.80 68.69
N LYS A 6 10.62 -23.72 68.64
CA LYS A 6 11.55 -23.82 67.51
C LYS A 6 10.83 -24.25 66.22
N LYS A 7 9.84 -25.15 66.31
CA LYS A 7 9.02 -25.55 65.14
C LYS A 7 8.12 -24.40 64.66
N LYS A 8 7.49 -23.64 65.56
CA LYS A 8 6.66 -22.47 65.20
C LYS A 8 7.47 -21.35 64.55
N LYS A 9 8.68 -21.04 65.06
CA LYS A 9 9.59 -20.06 64.43
C LYS A 9 10.06 -20.49 63.05
N LYS A 10 10.33 -21.78 62.84
CA LYS A 10 10.78 -22.30 61.53
C LYS A 10 9.66 -22.25 60.49
N LYS A 11 8.41 -22.56 60.88
CA LYS A 11 7.24 -22.45 60.00
C LYS A 11 6.96 -21.00 59.58
N LYS A 12 6.99 -20.06 60.54
CA LYS A 12 6.76 -18.63 60.28
C LYS A 12 7.85 -17.98 59.41
N ASN A 13 9.08 -18.50 59.45
CA ASN A 13 10.16 -18.06 58.56
C ASN A 13 10.07 -18.64 57.14
N ASN A 14 9.46 -19.82 56.97
CA ASN A 14 9.21 -20.39 55.65
C ASN A 14 8.04 -19.67 54.97
N GLU A 15 6.95 -19.41 55.69
CA GLU A 15 5.80 -18.65 55.18
C GLU A 15 6.23 -17.24 54.70
N ARG A 16 7.05 -16.52 55.49
CA ARG A 16 7.61 -15.21 55.08
C ARG A 16 8.55 -15.27 53.88
N LYS A 17 9.20 -16.41 53.64
CA LYS A 17 10.06 -16.61 52.46
C LYS A 17 9.24 -16.94 51.22
N GLU A 18 8.13 -17.64 51.37
CA GLU A 18 7.17 -17.91 50.29
C GLU A 18 6.45 -16.62 49.90
N GLU A 19 5.94 -15.83 50.86
CA GLU A 19 5.33 -14.52 50.58
C GLU A 19 6.28 -13.54 49.89
N ARG A 20 7.58 -13.56 50.22
CA ARG A 20 8.58 -12.74 49.52
C ARG A 20 8.83 -13.21 48.10
N LYS A 21 8.89 -14.52 47.86
CA LYS A 21 9.02 -15.09 46.51
C LYS A 21 7.79 -14.86 45.65
N GLU A 22 6.60 -14.84 46.25
CA GLU A 22 5.36 -14.51 45.57
C GLU A 22 5.29 -13.03 45.22
N LYS A 23 5.68 -12.14 46.15
CA LYS A 23 5.81 -10.71 45.86
C LYS A 23 6.87 -10.40 44.81
N GLU A 24 8.02 -11.07 44.83
CA GLU A 24 9.04 -10.93 43.78
C GLU A 24 8.54 -11.43 42.42
N LYS A 25 7.74 -12.51 42.38
CA LYS A 25 7.11 -13.00 41.13
C LYS A 25 5.99 -12.09 40.62
N VAL A 26 5.23 -11.46 41.51
CA VAL A 26 4.20 -10.47 41.14
C VAL A 26 4.88 -9.18 40.66
N GLU A 27 5.93 -8.71 41.34
CA GLU A 27 6.74 -7.56 40.89
C GLU A 27 7.51 -7.85 39.59
N GLU A 28 7.97 -9.09 39.33
CA GLU A 28 8.53 -9.48 38.03
C GLU A 28 7.46 -9.52 36.93
N LYS A 29 6.25 -10.04 37.22
CA LYS A 29 5.12 -9.99 36.27
C LYS A 29 4.66 -8.55 35.99
N ASP A 30 4.61 -7.69 36.99
CA ASP A 30 4.25 -6.27 36.82
C ASP A 30 5.34 -5.48 36.06
N LYS A 31 6.62 -5.87 36.22
CA LYS A 31 7.72 -5.35 35.39
C LYS A 31 7.67 -5.86 33.95
N GLU A 32 7.22 -7.09 33.73
CA GLU A 32 7.07 -7.67 32.39
C GLU A 32 5.88 -7.05 31.62
N VAL A 33 4.80 -6.71 32.32
CA VAL A 33 3.59 -6.06 31.75
C VAL A 33 3.81 -4.59 31.37
N ASN A 34 4.82 -3.91 31.95
CA ASN A 34 5.09 -2.49 31.70
C ASN A 34 6.50 -2.19 31.14
N SER A 35 7.26 -3.21 30.73
CA SER A 35 8.51 -2.99 29.99
C SER A 35 8.18 -2.46 28.59
N LYS A 36 8.52 -1.18 28.35
CA LYS A 36 8.47 -0.58 27.02
C LYS A 36 9.45 -1.37 26.15
N VAL A 37 8.93 -2.32 25.36
CA VAL A 37 9.77 -3.14 24.47
C VAL A 37 10.57 -2.18 23.59
N ASP A 38 11.90 -2.20 23.73
CA ASP A 38 12.80 -1.42 22.89
C ASP A 38 12.76 -2.02 21.48
N ILE A 39 11.88 -1.49 20.63
CA ILE A 39 11.79 -1.94 19.25
C ILE A 39 13.01 -1.44 18.49
N LEU A 40 13.76 -2.40 17.99
CA LEU A 40 14.93 -2.18 17.15
C LEU A 40 14.53 -2.25 15.68
N PHE A 41 14.97 -1.27 14.88
CA PHE A 41 14.75 -1.26 13.44
C PHE A 41 16.04 -1.06 12.65
N ARG A 42 16.07 -1.58 11.42
CA ARG A 42 17.13 -1.37 10.44
C ARG A 42 16.57 -0.70 9.19
N CYS A 43 17.23 0.34 8.72
CA CYS A 43 16.92 0.99 7.45
C CYS A 43 18.20 1.67 6.94
N ASP A 44 18.73 1.16 5.84
CA ASP A 44 20.10 1.47 5.38
C ASP A 44 20.15 2.72 4.48
N PHE A 45 19.07 3.50 4.43
CA PHE A 45 18.96 4.72 3.64
C PHE A 45 18.18 5.81 4.38
N SER A 46 18.63 7.06 4.24
CA SER A 46 17.90 8.21 4.82
C SER A 46 16.54 8.36 4.17
N SER A 47 15.49 8.36 4.99
CA SER A 47 14.12 8.29 4.47
C SER A 47 13.08 8.83 5.46
N THR A 48 11.86 9.04 4.95
CA THR A 48 10.70 9.38 5.79
C THR A 48 10.44 8.28 6.82
N GLN A 49 10.71 7.02 6.45
CA GLN A 49 10.55 5.85 7.31
C GLN A 49 11.42 5.92 8.56
N VAL A 50 12.70 6.24 8.40
CA VAL A 50 13.62 6.46 9.54
C VAL A 50 13.07 7.53 10.47
N LYS A 51 12.63 8.68 9.92
CA LYS A 51 12.08 9.78 10.73
C LYS A 51 10.84 9.37 11.51
N VAL A 52 9.96 8.57 10.93
CA VAL A 52 8.75 8.07 11.60
C VAL A 52 9.12 7.11 12.72
N MET A 53 10.00 6.14 12.48
CA MET A 53 10.40 5.16 13.50
C MET A 53 11.11 5.83 14.69
N LEU A 54 12.00 6.79 14.42
CA LEU A 54 12.64 7.59 15.48
C LEU A 54 11.62 8.43 16.25
N ALA A 55 10.63 9.03 15.58
CA ALA A 55 9.57 9.80 16.24
C ALA A 55 8.67 8.94 17.14
N ARG A 56 8.54 7.64 16.84
CA ARG A 56 7.87 6.65 17.72
C ARG A 56 8.72 6.24 18.93
N GLY A 57 9.99 6.66 18.98
CA GLY A 57 10.95 6.28 20.02
C GLY A 57 11.62 4.92 19.78
N TRP A 58 11.52 4.37 18.57
CA TRP A 58 12.22 3.13 18.21
C TRP A 58 13.71 3.41 18.01
N LYS A 59 14.54 2.40 18.24
CA LYS A 59 16.01 2.52 18.16
C LYS A 59 16.50 1.97 16.83
N GLN A 60 17.24 2.77 16.09
CA GLN A 60 17.89 2.31 14.86
C GLN A 60 19.11 1.46 15.22
N ILE A 61 19.19 0.25 14.71
CA ILE A 61 20.46 -0.50 14.71
C ILE A 61 21.37 0.21 13.70
N PRO A 62 22.59 0.63 14.09
CA PRO A 62 23.45 1.35 13.18
C PRO A 62 23.76 0.48 11.95
N GLY A 63 23.55 1.04 10.77
CA GLY A 63 23.82 0.36 9.50
C GLY A 63 25.25 0.62 9.03
N PHE A 64 25.73 -0.21 8.10
CA PHE A 64 27.02 -0.02 7.45
C PHE A 64 27.03 1.29 6.64
N SER A 65 27.76 2.30 7.10
CA SER A 65 27.96 3.54 6.34
C SER A 65 29.19 3.42 5.44
N PHE A 66 29.01 3.60 4.14
CA PHE A 66 30.10 3.65 3.14
C PHE A 66 31.10 4.80 3.39
N PHE A 67 30.81 5.71 4.34
CA PHE A 67 31.62 6.90 4.64
C PHE A 67 32.39 6.82 5.98
N GLY A 68 32.49 5.65 6.61
CA GLY A 68 33.55 5.39 7.60
C GLY A 68 33.53 6.19 8.91
N LEU A 69 32.34 6.58 9.41
CA LEU A 69 32.24 7.40 10.63
C LEU A 69 31.45 6.78 11.80
N TYR A 70 31.06 5.50 11.74
CA TYR A 70 30.59 4.73 12.90
C TYR A 70 31.02 3.26 12.78
N GLU A 71 31.09 2.58 13.94
CA GLU A 71 31.60 1.22 14.13
C GLU A 71 31.09 0.22 13.07
N VAL A 72 32.01 -0.64 12.62
CA VAL A 72 31.71 -1.81 11.78
C VAL A 72 30.89 -2.79 12.62
N ILE A 73 29.59 -2.84 12.40
CA ILE A 73 28.71 -3.81 13.06
C ILE A 73 28.71 -5.11 12.28
N ASP A 74 28.60 -6.22 13.02
CA ASP A 74 28.41 -7.56 12.50
C ASP A 74 27.25 -7.55 11.46
N PRO A 75 27.51 -7.90 10.19
CA PRO A 75 26.47 -8.05 9.16
C PRO A 75 25.32 -9.00 9.53
N ILE A 76 25.46 -9.73 10.64
CA ILE A 76 24.58 -10.78 11.15
C ILE A 76 23.75 -10.32 12.36
N ASP A 77 23.77 -9.04 12.77
CA ASP A 77 22.89 -8.60 13.86
C ASP A 77 21.41 -8.83 13.50
N ASN A 78 20.85 -9.87 14.10
CA ASN A 78 19.48 -10.35 13.90
C ASN A 78 18.54 -9.91 15.02
N THR A 79 18.96 -8.97 15.88
CA THR A 79 18.14 -8.45 16.99
C THR A 79 17.07 -7.45 16.54
N TRP A 80 17.05 -7.07 15.27
CA TRP A 80 16.04 -6.16 14.72
C TRP A 80 14.65 -6.80 14.73
N HIS A 81 13.64 -5.95 14.92
CA HIS A 81 12.22 -6.31 14.82
C HIS A 81 11.65 -5.95 13.45
N LEU A 82 12.16 -4.87 12.85
CA LEU A 82 11.77 -4.42 11.51
C LEU A 82 13.01 -4.07 10.69
N TRP A 83 13.16 -4.68 9.53
CA TRP A 83 14.13 -4.24 8.53
C TRP A 83 13.39 -3.63 7.34
N TRP A 84 13.43 -2.30 7.24
CA TRP A 84 12.90 -1.58 6.10
C TRP A 84 13.96 -1.43 5.02
N CYS A 85 13.93 -2.33 4.04
CA CYS A 85 14.91 -2.45 2.95
C CYS A 85 14.27 -2.23 1.58
N GLU A 86 15.09 -2.19 0.52
CA GLU A 86 14.60 -2.19 -0.86
C GLU A 86 14.22 -3.61 -1.32
N THR A 87 13.43 -3.73 -2.40
CA THR A 87 12.99 -5.03 -2.95
C THR A 87 14.14 -5.97 -3.34
N SER A 88 15.29 -5.41 -3.75
CA SER A 88 16.50 -6.16 -4.10
C SER A 88 17.12 -6.86 -2.90
N GLU A 89 17.18 -6.17 -1.76
CA GLU A 89 17.72 -6.67 -0.50
C GLU A 89 16.75 -7.64 0.17
N ALA A 90 15.45 -7.32 0.15
CA ALA A 90 14.41 -8.13 0.75
C ALA A 90 14.41 -9.58 0.24
N ARG A 91 14.73 -9.79 -1.05
CA ARG A 91 14.82 -11.13 -1.63
C ARG A 91 15.88 -11.99 -0.92
N GLN A 92 17.07 -11.44 -0.71
CA GLN A 92 18.19 -12.14 -0.07
C GLN A 92 17.89 -12.43 1.40
N ILE A 93 17.24 -11.49 2.09
CA ILE A 93 16.90 -11.65 3.51
C ILE A 93 15.77 -12.67 3.67
N LEU A 94 14.76 -12.68 2.79
CA LEU A 94 13.67 -13.66 2.81
C LEU A 94 14.10 -15.07 2.35
N ASP A 95 15.35 -15.24 1.89
CA ASP A 95 16.00 -16.54 1.68
C ASP A 95 16.59 -17.12 2.98
N SER A 96 16.82 -16.29 3.99
CA SER A 96 17.37 -16.70 5.28
C SER A 96 16.26 -17.12 6.26
N LYS A 97 16.67 -17.76 7.36
CA LYS A 97 15.75 -18.13 8.44
C LYS A 97 15.51 -16.91 9.35
N LEU A 98 14.32 -16.34 9.23
CA LEU A 98 13.88 -15.21 10.06
C LEU A 98 13.15 -15.67 11.32
N GLU A 99 13.35 -14.93 12.40
CA GLU A 99 12.65 -15.13 13.67
C GLU A 99 11.18 -14.68 13.57
N ALA A 100 10.29 -15.24 14.40
CA ALA A 100 8.85 -14.99 14.28
C ALA A 100 8.44 -13.51 14.50
N HIS A 101 9.24 -12.76 15.25
CA HIS A 101 9.00 -11.34 15.56
C HIS A 101 9.50 -10.41 14.45
N GLN A 102 10.40 -10.87 13.59
CA GLN A 102 11.01 -10.07 12.53
C GLN A 102 10.01 -9.74 11.43
N LYS A 103 10.07 -8.50 10.92
CA LYS A 103 9.21 -8.03 9.82
C LYS A 103 10.01 -7.36 8.71
N ILE A 104 9.56 -7.53 7.48
CA ILE A 104 10.14 -6.98 6.25
C ILE A 104 8.99 -6.47 5.36
N PRO A 105 9.10 -5.25 4.77
CA PRO A 105 8.03 -4.63 4.00
C PRO A 105 7.92 -5.14 2.55
N HIS A 106 8.24 -6.42 2.29
CA HIS A 106 8.12 -7.05 0.98
C HIS A 106 7.66 -8.50 1.03
N PHE A 107 6.84 -8.90 0.07
CA PHE A 107 6.64 -10.31 -0.26
C PHE A 107 7.69 -10.78 -1.27
N ARG A 108 8.20 -12.00 -1.07
CA ARG A 108 9.30 -12.58 -1.85
C ARG A 108 9.08 -12.54 -3.36
N ASN A 109 7.86 -12.81 -3.80
CA ASN A 109 7.46 -12.78 -5.20
C ASN A 109 6.45 -11.65 -5.51
N HIS A 110 6.60 -10.48 -4.86
CA HIS A 110 5.78 -9.28 -5.12
C HIS A 110 5.59 -8.96 -6.61
N TYR A 111 6.57 -9.33 -7.45
CA TYR A 111 6.54 -9.14 -8.89
C TYR A 111 5.38 -9.83 -9.61
N GLU A 112 4.72 -10.84 -9.02
CA GLU A 112 3.48 -11.43 -9.54
C GLU A 112 2.35 -10.40 -9.66
N LEU A 113 2.34 -9.42 -8.75
CA LEU A 113 1.39 -8.30 -8.74
C LEU A 113 1.97 -7.06 -9.43
N THR A 114 3.26 -6.80 -9.29
CA THR A 114 3.84 -5.50 -9.68
C THR A 114 4.47 -5.47 -11.08
N ARG A 115 4.76 -6.64 -11.69
CA ARG A 115 5.17 -6.68 -13.11
C ARG A 115 3.94 -6.67 -14.00
N LYS A 116 3.96 -5.79 -15.00
CA LYS A 116 2.81 -5.51 -15.88
C LYS A 116 2.28 -6.74 -16.60
N ASN A 117 3.17 -7.61 -17.11
CA ASN A 117 2.80 -8.84 -17.79
C ASN A 117 2.21 -9.89 -16.83
N TYR A 118 2.79 -10.06 -15.63
CA TYR A 118 2.30 -11.01 -14.64
C TYR A 118 0.95 -10.59 -14.06
N LEU A 119 0.78 -9.30 -13.73
CA LEU A 119 -0.51 -8.75 -13.31
C LEU A 119 -1.61 -9.06 -14.33
N TYR A 120 -1.36 -8.75 -15.61
CA TYR A 120 -2.29 -9.05 -16.71
C TYR A 120 -2.60 -10.55 -16.82
N ARG A 121 -1.57 -11.41 -16.79
CA ARG A 121 -1.74 -12.87 -16.88
C ARG A 121 -2.55 -13.43 -15.70
N ASN A 122 -2.27 -12.94 -14.50
CA ASN A 122 -2.96 -13.36 -13.28
C ASN A 122 -4.44 -12.92 -13.32
N LEU A 123 -4.75 -11.67 -13.71
CA LEU A 123 -6.13 -11.20 -13.92
C LEU A 123 -6.87 -12.03 -14.99
N LYS A 124 -6.23 -12.28 -16.15
CA LYS A 124 -6.80 -13.11 -17.22
C LYS A 124 -7.11 -14.53 -16.76
N ARG A 125 -6.22 -15.14 -15.96
CA ARG A 125 -6.44 -16.47 -15.36
C ARG A 125 -7.59 -16.45 -14.36
N TYR A 126 -7.62 -15.44 -13.49
CA TYR A 126 -8.64 -15.31 -12.46
C TYR A 126 -10.03 -15.06 -13.05
N LYS A 127 -10.14 -14.20 -14.07
CA LYS A 127 -11.37 -14.01 -14.85
C LYS A 127 -11.92 -15.34 -15.38
N LYS A 128 -11.08 -16.14 -16.05
CA LYS A 128 -11.47 -17.46 -16.58
C LYS A 128 -11.97 -18.40 -15.49
N LEU A 129 -11.36 -18.36 -14.31
CA LEU A 129 -11.79 -19.15 -13.16
C LEU A 129 -13.18 -18.71 -12.69
N LEU A 130 -13.39 -17.42 -12.49
CA LEU A 130 -14.67 -16.85 -12.05
C LEU A 130 -15.80 -17.13 -13.04
N THR A 131 -15.57 -16.94 -14.34
CA THR A 131 -16.55 -17.28 -15.40
C THR A 131 -16.92 -18.76 -15.36
N LYS A 132 -15.94 -19.66 -15.21
CA LYS A 132 -16.21 -21.11 -15.08
C LYS A 132 -17.00 -21.45 -13.81
N SER A 133 -16.85 -20.67 -12.75
CA SER A 133 -17.58 -20.83 -11.49
C SER A 133 -18.92 -20.08 -11.44
N GLY A 134 -19.39 -19.50 -12.55
CA GLY A 134 -20.66 -18.76 -12.61
C GLY A 134 -20.66 -17.39 -11.94
N LYS A 135 -19.48 -16.88 -11.54
CA LYS A 135 -19.29 -15.59 -10.84
C LYS A 135 -19.06 -14.45 -11.83
N GLN A 136 -20.09 -14.14 -12.61
CA GLN A 136 -19.97 -13.21 -13.74
C GLN A 136 -19.69 -11.78 -13.29
N ALA A 137 -20.38 -11.30 -12.24
CA ALA A 137 -20.19 -9.94 -11.74
C ALA A 137 -18.75 -9.72 -11.21
N GLU A 138 -18.17 -10.72 -10.55
CA GLU A 138 -16.78 -10.66 -10.12
C GLU A 138 -15.81 -10.79 -11.29
N ALA A 139 -16.15 -11.56 -12.32
CA ALA A 139 -15.34 -11.70 -13.52
C ALA A 139 -15.22 -10.38 -14.29
N GLU A 140 -16.26 -9.55 -14.28
CA GLU A 140 -16.26 -8.21 -14.89
C GLU A 140 -15.30 -7.24 -14.18
N LEU A 141 -15.09 -7.39 -12.86
CA LEU A 141 -14.09 -6.60 -12.13
C LEU A 141 -12.65 -6.92 -12.57
N CYS A 142 -12.41 -8.06 -13.21
CA CYS A 142 -11.11 -8.41 -13.79
C CYS A 142 -10.84 -7.71 -15.13
N ASP A 143 -11.86 -7.13 -15.77
CA ASP A 143 -11.72 -6.27 -16.97
C ASP A 143 -11.30 -4.84 -16.59
N SER A 144 -10.57 -4.72 -15.48
CA SER A 144 -10.08 -3.45 -14.95
C SER A 144 -8.77 -3.00 -15.58
N MET A 145 -8.18 -3.76 -16.50
CA MET A 145 -7.03 -3.33 -17.29
C MET A 145 -7.44 -3.17 -18.75
N PRO A 146 -6.97 -2.13 -19.46
CA PRO A 146 -7.23 -2.02 -20.89
C PRO A 146 -6.70 -3.25 -21.63
N ILE A 147 -7.23 -3.51 -22.83
CA ILE A 147 -6.80 -4.63 -23.68
C ILE A 147 -5.27 -4.65 -23.78
N THR A 148 -4.66 -5.78 -23.39
CA THR A 148 -3.22 -5.88 -23.14
C THR A 148 -2.65 -7.12 -23.80
N PHE A 149 -1.45 -7.00 -24.36
CA PHE A 149 -0.70 -8.09 -24.97
C PHE A 149 0.77 -8.05 -24.56
N GLU A 150 1.33 -9.21 -24.21
CA GLU A 150 2.76 -9.39 -23.92
C GLU A 150 3.53 -9.68 -25.22
N LEU A 151 4.52 -8.86 -25.57
CA LEU A 151 5.35 -9.06 -26.76
C LEU A 151 6.75 -9.53 -26.37
N PRO A 152 7.33 -10.49 -27.15
CA PRO A 152 6.89 -10.93 -28.48
C PRO A 152 5.86 -12.07 -28.51
N SER A 153 5.54 -12.72 -27.38
CA SER A 153 4.76 -13.96 -27.33
C SER A 153 3.34 -13.85 -27.89
N GLU A 154 2.67 -12.71 -27.71
CA GLU A 154 1.29 -12.47 -28.12
C GLU A 154 1.18 -11.59 -29.39
N TYR A 155 2.25 -11.45 -30.18
CA TYR A 155 2.29 -10.55 -31.36
C TYR A 155 1.16 -10.80 -32.35
N ARG A 156 0.90 -12.07 -32.69
CA ARG A 156 -0.15 -12.42 -33.63
C ARG A 156 -1.54 -12.02 -33.12
N MET A 157 -1.83 -12.30 -31.84
CA MET A 157 -3.10 -11.92 -31.21
C MET A 157 -3.26 -10.40 -31.14
N PHE A 158 -2.17 -9.67 -30.85
CA PHE A 158 -2.18 -8.22 -30.90
C PHE A 158 -2.52 -7.68 -32.29
N VAL A 159 -1.88 -8.20 -33.35
CA VAL A 159 -2.13 -7.75 -34.73
C VAL A 159 -3.58 -8.02 -35.16
N GLU A 160 -4.12 -9.19 -34.81
CA GLU A 160 -5.52 -9.54 -35.07
C GLU A 160 -6.48 -8.56 -34.38
N GLU A 161 -6.20 -8.17 -33.14
CA GLU A 161 -7.04 -7.21 -32.41
C GLU A 161 -6.86 -5.77 -32.92
N TYR A 162 -5.63 -5.37 -33.25
CA TYR A 162 -5.33 -4.08 -33.88
C TYR A 162 -6.10 -3.89 -35.19
N GLN A 163 -6.21 -4.94 -36.01
CA GLN A 163 -6.94 -4.90 -37.28
C GLN A 163 -8.45 -4.70 -37.11
N LYS A 164 -9.04 -5.15 -35.99
CA LYS A 164 -10.46 -4.93 -35.67
C LYS A 164 -10.77 -3.49 -35.26
N GLN A 165 -9.76 -2.73 -34.84
CA GLN A 165 -9.95 -1.37 -34.32
C GLN A 165 -9.04 -0.35 -35.04
N PRO A 166 -9.20 -0.14 -36.37
CA PRO A 166 -8.34 0.77 -37.13
C PRO A 166 -8.34 2.19 -36.55
N GLY A 167 -7.16 2.81 -36.48
CA GLY A 167 -6.99 4.17 -35.97
C GLY A 167 -6.90 4.28 -34.45
N SER A 168 -7.10 3.19 -33.70
CA SER A 168 -6.93 3.17 -32.25
C SER A 168 -5.51 3.50 -31.83
N ILE A 169 -5.37 4.17 -30.69
CA ILE A 169 -4.08 4.49 -30.10
C ILE A 169 -3.67 3.38 -29.14
N TRP A 170 -2.41 2.98 -29.23
CA TRP A 170 -1.81 1.95 -28.39
C TRP A 170 -0.60 2.52 -27.66
N ILE A 171 -0.34 2.02 -26.46
CA ILE A 171 0.78 2.42 -25.62
C ILE A 171 1.69 1.21 -25.37
N VAL A 172 2.99 1.38 -25.61
CA VAL A 172 4.01 0.38 -25.27
C VAL A 172 4.62 0.72 -23.94
N LYS A 173 4.76 -0.29 -23.07
CA LYS A 173 5.36 -0.15 -21.75
C LYS A 173 6.37 -1.29 -21.54
N PRO A 174 7.65 -1.01 -21.25
CA PRO A 174 8.59 -2.05 -20.83
C PRO A 174 8.11 -2.72 -19.53
N VAL A 175 8.25 -4.05 -19.43
CA VAL A 175 7.69 -4.82 -18.28
C VAL A 175 8.33 -4.41 -16.95
N GLY A 176 9.65 -4.26 -16.92
CA GLY A 176 10.43 -4.03 -15.71
C GLY A 176 10.88 -2.58 -15.46
N ARG A 177 10.46 -1.62 -16.30
CA ARG A 177 10.84 -0.21 -16.12
C ARG A 177 9.71 0.58 -15.45
N SER A 178 10.11 1.63 -14.73
CA SER A 178 9.23 2.58 -14.04
C SER A 178 9.49 4.01 -14.51
N GLN A 179 8.79 4.99 -13.92
CA GLN A 179 8.97 6.43 -14.16
C GLN A 179 8.69 6.88 -15.61
N GLY A 180 7.94 6.08 -16.38
CA GLY A 180 7.60 6.35 -17.77
C GLY A 180 8.77 6.23 -18.77
N LYS A 181 9.91 5.66 -18.35
CA LYS A 181 11.06 5.46 -19.24
C LYS A 181 10.78 4.37 -20.28
N GLY A 182 10.91 4.71 -21.56
CA GLY A 182 10.72 3.78 -22.67
C GLY A 182 9.25 3.57 -23.07
N ILE A 183 8.33 4.36 -22.50
CA ILE A 183 6.95 4.41 -22.93
C ILE A 183 6.84 5.23 -24.22
N PHE A 184 6.07 4.74 -25.18
CA PHE A 184 5.66 5.53 -26.35
C PHE A 184 4.26 5.13 -26.79
N LEU A 185 3.57 6.06 -27.44
CA LEU A 185 2.25 5.84 -28.03
C LEU A 185 2.42 5.67 -29.54
N PHE A 186 1.56 4.88 -30.16
CA PHE A 186 1.53 4.71 -31.60
C PHE A 186 0.11 4.51 -32.12
N ARG A 187 -0.10 4.85 -33.39
CA ARG A 187 -1.34 4.56 -34.13
C ARG A 187 -1.13 3.55 -35.24
N ARG A 188 0.05 3.59 -35.88
CA ARG A 188 0.35 2.73 -37.02
C ARG A 188 1.26 1.61 -36.58
N LEU A 189 0.97 0.40 -37.03
CA LEU A 189 1.80 -0.77 -36.75
C LEU A 189 3.26 -0.58 -37.21
N LYS A 190 3.49 0.21 -38.26
CA LYS A 190 4.84 0.56 -38.74
C LYS A 190 5.68 1.24 -37.66
N ASP A 191 5.08 2.15 -36.87
CA ASP A 191 5.79 2.88 -35.82
C ASP A 191 6.28 1.92 -34.71
N LEU A 192 5.52 0.86 -34.41
CA LEU A 192 5.92 -0.21 -33.48
C LEU A 192 7.10 -1.03 -34.03
N ILE A 193 7.07 -1.37 -35.32
CA ILE A 193 8.14 -2.14 -35.98
C ILE A 193 9.43 -1.33 -36.00
N GLU A 194 9.38 -0.07 -36.42
CA GLU A 194 10.53 0.84 -36.43
C GLU A 194 11.12 1.02 -35.02
N TRP A 195 10.26 1.21 -34.01
CA TRP A 195 10.70 1.28 -32.61
C TRP A 195 11.42 0.01 -32.16
N LYS A 196 10.89 -1.17 -32.49
CA LYS A 196 11.48 -2.47 -32.15
C LYS A 196 12.85 -2.66 -32.84
N SER A 197 12.97 -2.35 -34.13
CA SER A 197 14.22 -2.47 -34.88
C SER A 197 15.32 -1.57 -34.29
N SER A 198 14.99 -0.30 -33.98
CA SER A 198 15.95 0.65 -33.39
C SER A 198 16.50 0.22 -32.01
N ARG A 199 15.76 -0.62 -31.29
CA ARG A 199 16.14 -1.19 -29.99
C ARG A 199 17.04 -2.40 -30.16
N ILE A 200 16.72 -3.28 -31.12
CA ILE A 200 17.54 -4.45 -31.46
C ILE A 200 18.92 -3.99 -31.95
N GLU A 201 18.98 -2.96 -32.79
CA GLU A 201 20.24 -2.37 -33.27
C GLU A 201 21.09 -1.77 -32.14
N LYS A 202 20.46 -1.23 -31.10
CA LYS A 202 21.15 -0.71 -29.89
C LYS A 202 21.51 -1.80 -28.88
N GLN A 203 20.91 -2.99 -28.98
CA GLN A 203 21.15 -4.15 -28.12
C GLN A 203 22.19 -5.12 -28.72
N GLN A 204 23.21 -4.60 -29.42
CA GLN A 204 24.37 -5.40 -29.88
C GLN A 204 25.28 -5.93 -28.73
N SER A 205 24.77 -6.03 -27.50
CA SER A 205 25.45 -6.65 -26.36
C SER A 205 24.52 -7.68 -25.72
N GLU A 206 25.09 -8.80 -25.26
CA GLU A 206 24.52 -10.09 -24.81
C GLU A 206 23.44 -10.01 -23.70
N GLY A 207 22.38 -9.23 -23.92
CA GLY A 207 21.27 -9.05 -22.99
C GLY A 207 20.06 -9.91 -23.34
N PRO A 208 19.21 -10.29 -22.36
CA PRO A 208 17.95 -10.96 -22.63
C PRO A 208 17.02 -10.09 -23.47
N ILE A 209 16.22 -10.73 -24.33
CA ILE A 209 15.21 -10.08 -25.18
C ILE A 209 14.28 -9.22 -24.31
N GLU A 210 14.25 -7.91 -24.55
CA GLU A 210 13.42 -6.98 -23.77
C GLU A 210 11.93 -7.31 -24.00
N THR A 211 11.26 -7.80 -22.95
CA THR A 211 9.81 -8.04 -22.96
C THR A 211 9.07 -6.74 -22.68
N PHE A 212 8.04 -6.46 -23.46
CA PHE A 212 7.21 -5.28 -23.30
C PHE A 212 5.73 -5.61 -23.45
N VAL A 213 4.90 -4.74 -22.90
CA VAL A 213 3.46 -4.85 -22.95
C VAL A 213 2.93 -3.79 -23.91
N VAL A 214 2.10 -4.23 -24.86
CA VAL A 214 1.30 -3.35 -25.72
C VAL A 214 -0.11 -3.32 -25.16
N GLN A 215 -0.60 -2.13 -24.85
CA GLN A 215 -1.89 -1.94 -24.22
C GLN A 215 -2.70 -0.90 -24.99
N LYS A 216 -4.02 -1.10 -25.11
CA LYS A 216 -4.91 -0.08 -25.69
C LYS A 216 -4.84 1.18 -24.83
N TYR A 217 -4.61 2.32 -25.48
CA TYR A 217 -4.57 3.59 -24.78
C TYR A 217 -5.99 4.04 -24.44
N ILE A 218 -6.19 4.56 -23.23
CA ILE A 218 -7.44 5.22 -22.84
C ILE A 218 -7.38 6.64 -23.41
N ASP A 219 -8.04 6.84 -24.54
CA ASP A 219 -8.08 8.09 -25.31
C ASP A 219 -9.24 9.02 -24.91
N ASP A 220 -10.16 8.53 -24.08
CA ASP A 220 -11.27 9.24 -23.44
C ASP A 220 -11.12 9.32 -21.90
N PRO A 221 -9.96 9.73 -21.34
CA PRO A 221 -9.80 9.82 -19.89
C PRO A 221 -10.70 10.91 -19.30
N TYR A 222 -11.22 10.69 -18.10
CA TYR A 222 -11.82 11.78 -17.33
C TYR A 222 -10.76 12.88 -17.11
N LEU A 223 -11.17 14.14 -17.30
CA LEU A 223 -10.26 15.28 -17.21
C LEU A 223 -10.55 16.14 -15.98
N LEU A 224 -9.50 16.49 -15.24
CA LEU A 224 -9.55 17.49 -14.17
C LEU A 224 -9.07 18.83 -14.74
N ALA A 225 -10.00 19.78 -14.90
CA ALA A 225 -9.74 21.08 -15.52
C ALA A 225 -9.04 20.95 -16.89
N GLY A 226 -9.50 20.01 -17.72
CA GLY A 226 -8.95 19.75 -19.06
C GLY A 226 -7.61 19.01 -19.07
N ARG A 227 -7.09 18.56 -17.93
CA ARG A 227 -5.81 17.85 -17.81
C ARG A 227 -6.04 16.39 -17.47
N LYS A 228 -5.20 15.52 -18.05
CA LYS A 228 -5.20 14.08 -17.74
C LYS A 228 -4.67 13.87 -16.33
N PHE A 229 -5.19 12.87 -15.63
CA PHE A 229 -4.64 12.50 -14.32
C PHE A 229 -4.68 10.99 -14.09
N ASP A 230 -3.94 10.55 -13.11
CA ASP A 230 -4.10 9.22 -12.50
C ASP A 230 -4.09 9.35 -10.97
N LEU A 231 -4.71 8.41 -10.28
CA LEU A 231 -4.79 8.33 -8.84
C LEU A 231 -3.71 7.39 -8.30
N ARG A 232 -2.88 7.91 -7.41
CA ARG A 232 -2.02 7.11 -6.52
C ARG A 232 -2.80 6.77 -5.25
N ILE A 233 -3.11 5.50 -5.08
CA ILE A 233 -3.81 4.94 -3.92
C ILE A 233 -2.86 3.99 -3.18
N TYR A 234 -2.83 4.06 -1.86
CA TYR A 234 -1.98 3.20 -1.04
C TYR A 234 -2.77 2.04 -0.45
N VAL A 235 -2.25 0.83 -0.59
CA VAL A 235 -2.87 -0.42 -0.13
C VAL A 235 -1.84 -1.21 0.65
N LEU A 236 -2.12 -1.52 1.91
CA LEU A 236 -1.27 -2.34 2.76
C LEU A 236 -1.81 -3.77 2.80
N VAL A 237 -0.99 -4.72 2.38
CA VAL A 237 -1.27 -6.15 2.52
C VAL A 237 -0.38 -6.72 3.62
N THR A 238 -0.98 -7.16 4.72
CA THR A 238 -0.22 -7.74 5.84
C THR A 238 -0.10 -9.26 5.75
N SER A 239 -0.89 -9.89 4.87
CA SER A 239 -0.89 -11.33 4.64
C SER A 239 -1.67 -11.67 3.38
N PHE A 240 -1.21 -12.64 2.58
CA PHE A 240 -1.97 -13.29 1.51
C PHE A 240 -2.64 -14.61 1.97
N HIS A 241 -2.12 -15.23 3.04
CA HIS A 241 -2.62 -16.51 3.56
C HIS A 241 -2.70 -16.50 5.10
N PRO A 242 -3.87 -16.19 5.68
CA PRO A 242 -5.10 -15.76 5.00
C PRO A 242 -5.01 -14.28 4.54
N LEU A 243 -5.81 -13.87 3.55
CA LEU A 243 -5.69 -12.52 2.96
C LEU A 243 -6.14 -11.43 3.95
N LYS A 244 -5.30 -10.40 4.14
CA LYS A 244 -5.62 -9.24 4.99
C LYS A 244 -5.16 -7.96 4.31
N VAL A 245 -6.13 -7.11 3.95
CA VAL A 245 -5.93 -5.93 3.10
C VAL A 245 -6.51 -4.69 3.75
N TRP A 246 -5.67 -3.65 3.82
CA TRP A 246 -6.02 -2.34 4.33
C TRP A 246 -5.88 -1.30 3.23
N LEU A 247 -6.88 -0.44 3.10
CA LEU A 247 -6.91 0.65 2.13
C LEU A 247 -6.67 1.99 2.85
N ALA A 248 -5.67 2.74 2.39
CA ALA A 248 -5.45 4.09 2.90
C ALA A 248 -6.54 5.03 2.38
N ARG A 249 -7.01 5.91 3.26
CA ARG A 249 -7.98 6.97 2.91
C ARG A 249 -7.33 8.10 2.13
N GLU A 250 -6.09 8.42 2.47
CA GLU A 250 -5.31 9.44 1.79
C GLU A 250 -4.53 8.84 0.61
N GLY A 251 -4.25 9.72 -0.34
CA GLY A 251 -3.59 9.45 -1.60
C GLY A 251 -3.56 10.75 -2.40
N PHE A 252 -3.26 10.67 -3.69
CA PHE A 252 -3.27 11.87 -4.53
C PHE A 252 -3.51 11.57 -6.00
N ALA A 253 -4.16 12.50 -6.68
CA ALA A 253 -4.17 12.56 -8.14
C ALA A 253 -2.89 13.24 -8.63
N ARG A 254 -2.24 12.65 -9.65
CA ARG A 254 -1.13 13.24 -10.39
C ARG A 254 -1.66 13.73 -11.73
N LEU A 255 -1.55 15.02 -11.99
CA LEU A 255 -2.07 15.66 -13.18
C LEU A 255 -0.95 15.85 -14.22
N SER A 256 -1.31 15.81 -15.50
CA SER A 256 -0.47 16.31 -16.58
C SER A 256 -0.24 17.81 -16.40
N SER A 257 0.92 18.31 -16.85
CA SER A 257 1.20 19.76 -16.86
C SER A 257 0.46 20.48 -17.99
N GLN A 258 0.14 19.76 -19.07
CA GLN A 258 -0.53 20.28 -20.26
C GLN A 258 -1.98 19.81 -20.35
N LEU A 259 -2.80 20.55 -21.10
CA LEU A 259 -4.17 20.16 -21.44
C LEU A 259 -4.15 18.89 -22.29
N PHE A 260 -5.12 18.02 -22.05
CA PHE A 260 -5.27 16.78 -22.79
C PHE A 260 -5.72 17.06 -24.23
N ASP A 261 -4.99 16.50 -25.18
CA ASP A 261 -5.31 16.56 -26.60
C ASP A 261 -4.76 15.32 -27.29
N LEU A 262 -5.47 14.83 -28.31
CA LEU A 262 -5.06 13.66 -29.09
C LEU A 262 -4.36 14.04 -30.39
N LYS A 263 -4.29 15.31 -30.80
CA LYS A 263 -3.65 15.68 -32.08
C LYS A 263 -2.16 15.30 -32.07
N ASN A 264 -1.47 15.52 -30.96
CA ASN A 264 -0.05 15.19 -30.79
C ASN A 264 0.20 14.11 -29.71
N ILE A 265 0.03 12.84 -30.09
CA ILE A 265 0.27 11.68 -29.20
C ILE A 265 1.72 11.51 -28.75
N ASN A 266 2.67 12.22 -29.37
CA ASN A 266 4.09 12.14 -29.05
C ASN A 266 4.47 13.07 -27.89
N ASP A 267 3.59 13.99 -27.47
CA ASP A 267 3.84 14.84 -26.31
C ASP A 267 3.59 14.08 -25.00
N ASN A 268 4.67 13.54 -24.45
CA ASN A 268 4.65 12.83 -23.17
C ASN A 268 4.12 13.69 -22.01
N ARG A 269 4.19 15.02 -22.06
CA ARG A 269 3.69 15.89 -20.99
C ARG A 269 2.16 15.94 -20.94
N VAL A 270 1.51 15.70 -22.07
CA VAL A 270 0.06 15.57 -22.20
C VAL A 270 -0.40 14.19 -21.75
N HIS A 271 0.33 13.14 -22.17
CA HIS A 271 -0.16 11.76 -22.10
C HIS A 271 0.32 10.93 -20.91
N LEU A 272 1.42 11.31 -20.24
CA LEU A 272 2.01 10.58 -19.12
C LEU A 272 2.04 11.43 -17.86
N THR A 273 1.44 10.98 -16.77
CA THR A 273 1.25 11.75 -15.52
C THR A 273 2.40 11.57 -14.52
N ASN A 274 3.41 10.74 -14.82
CA ASN A 274 4.54 10.49 -13.93
C ASN A 274 5.30 11.79 -13.62
N MET A 275 5.51 12.06 -12.32
CA MET A 275 6.16 13.30 -11.88
C MET A 275 7.58 13.47 -12.45
N ALA A 276 8.32 12.38 -12.64
CA ALA A 276 9.64 12.43 -13.27
C ALA A 276 9.62 12.99 -14.72
N ILE A 277 8.50 12.83 -15.43
CA ILE A 277 8.30 13.39 -16.78
C ILE A 277 7.83 14.84 -16.66
N GLN A 278 6.88 15.09 -15.77
CA GLN A 278 6.26 16.41 -15.59
C GLN A 278 7.23 17.45 -15.03
N LEU A 279 8.24 17.02 -14.25
CA LEU A 279 9.26 17.89 -13.68
C LEU A 279 10.49 18.07 -14.56
N LYS A 280 10.59 17.37 -15.72
CA LYS A 280 11.64 17.65 -16.69
C LYS A 280 11.43 19.04 -17.28
N ARG A 281 12.43 19.91 -17.10
CA ARG A 281 12.45 21.25 -17.68
C ARG A 281 12.23 21.19 -19.19
N SER A 282 11.47 22.14 -19.72
CA SER A 282 11.48 22.39 -21.16
C SER A 282 12.78 23.09 -21.55
N LYS A 283 13.21 22.92 -22.80
CA LYS A 283 14.33 23.69 -23.35
C LYS A 283 14.09 25.20 -23.27
N GLU A 284 12.84 25.63 -23.20
CA GLU A 284 12.44 27.03 -23.02
C GLU A 284 12.57 27.47 -21.56
N ASP A 285 12.18 26.64 -20.58
CA ASP A 285 12.38 26.92 -19.15
C ASP A 285 13.87 27.01 -18.79
N GLU A 286 14.73 26.22 -19.45
CA GLU A 286 16.19 26.29 -19.29
C GLU A 286 16.80 27.58 -19.86
N ARG A 287 16.16 28.20 -20.87
CA ARG A 287 16.62 29.45 -21.48
C ARG A 287 16.18 30.70 -20.71
N MET A 288 15.04 30.63 -20.01
CA MET A 288 14.46 31.77 -19.29
C MET A 288 14.78 31.81 -17.78
N ASN A 289 15.20 30.70 -17.15
CA ASN A 289 15.38 30.66 -15.69
C ASN A 289 16.56 29.80 -15.22
N ASN A 290 17.57 30.45 -14.62
CA ASN A 290 18.67 29.80 -13.89
C ASN A 290 18.33 29.46 -12.43
N GLY A 291 17.11 29.75 -11.95
CA GLY A 291 16.66 29.47 -10.57
C GLY A 291 16.09 28.04 -10.37
N PRO A 292 15.86 27.58 -9.12
CA PRO A 292 15.20 26.31 -8.83
C PRO A 292 13.79 26.25 -9.46
N LEU A 293 13.33 25.04 -9.84
CA LEU A 293 11.97 24.83 -10.39
C LEU A 293 10.91 25.42 -9.43
N ASN A 294 10.05 26.33 -9.93
CA ASN A 294 8.98 26.95 -9.14
C ASN A 294 8.17 25.89 -8.37
N GLU A 295 8.17 25.96 -7.03
CA GLU A 295 7.37 25.08 -6.16
C GLU A 295 5.88 25.10 -6.54
N ASP A 296 5.40 26.23 -7.06
CA ASP A 296 4.03 26.40 -7.54
C ASP A 296 3.67 25.43 -8.67
N ARG A 297 4.61 25.13 -9.59
CA ARG A 297 4.38 24.13 -10.64
C ARG A 297 4.24 22.72 -10.05
N LYS A 298 5.03 22.36 -9.03
CA LYS A 298 4.90 21.06 -8.34
C LYS A 298 3.55 20.92 -7.65
N ARG A 299 3.09 21.96 -6.94
CA ARG A 299 1.76 21.99 -6.31
C ARG A 299 0.62 21.90 -7.32
N SER A 300 0.77 22.55 -8.49
CA SER A 300 -0.30 22.59 -9.51
C SER A 300 -0.62 21.23 -10.15
N CYS A 301 0.28 20.25 -10.05
CA CYS A 301 0.17 18.94 -10.70
C CYS A 301 -0.17 17.81 -9.73
N LYS A 302 -0.46 18.11 -8.46
CA LYS A 302 -0.78 17.10 -7.46
C LYS A 302 -1.97 17.53 -6.59
N TRP A 303 -3.03 16.75 -6.61
CA TRP A 303 -4.21 17.00 -5.78
C TRP A 303 -4.35 15.92 -4.72
N ALA A 304 -4.50 16.31 -3.45
CA ALA A 304 -4.87 15.38 -2.40
C ALA A 304 -6.18 14.68 -2.76
N LEU A 305 -6.29 13.40 -2.43
CA LEU A 305 -7.44 12.58 -2.83
C LEU A 305 -8.78 13.10 -2.27
N ILE A 306 -8.74 13.80 -1.12
CA ILE A 306 -9.91 14.48 -0.56
C ILE A 306 -10.42 15.60 -1.49
N LYS A 307 -9.53 16.44 -2.01
CA LYS A 307 -9.89 17.51 -2.97
C LYS A 307 -10.48 16.91 -4.26
N PHE A 308 -9.92 15.77 -4.70
CA PHE A 308 -10.46 15.03 -5.84
C PHE A 308 -11.88 14.50 -5.57
N ARG A 309 -12.12 13.90 -4.40
CA ARG A 309 -13.45 13.41 -4.01
C ARG A 309 -14.46 14.56 -3.91
N GLU A 310 -14.07 15.67 -3.28
CA GLU A 310 -14.91 16.88 -3.16
C GLU A 310 -15.29 17.43 -4.54
N TYR A 311 -14.32 17.56 -5.44
CA TYR A 311 -14.55 18.02 -6.81
C TYR A 311 -15.52 17.10 -7.57
N LEU A 312 -15.28 15.78 -7.56
CA LEU A 312 -16.18 14.83 -8.22
C LEU A 312 -17.58 14.86 -7.58
N THR A 313 -17.66 15.01 -6.27
CA THR A 313 -18.94 15.03 -5.54
C THR A 313 -19.74 16.27 -5.90
N ALA A 314 -19.08 17.43 -6.00
CA ALA A 314 -19.72 18.66 -6.44
C ALA A 314 -20.22 18.56 -7.89
N ARG A 315 -19.50 17.85 -8.76
CA ARG A 315 -19.84 17.74 -10.20
C ARG A 315 -20.86 16.65 -10.52
N HIS A 316 -20.80 15.49 -9.87
CA HIS A 316 -21.59 14.30 -10.21
C HIS A 316 -22.54 13.85 -9.10
N GLY A 317 -22.46 14.46 -7.91
CA GLY A 317 -23.25 14.08 -6.76
C GLY A 317 -22.68 12.90 -5.97
N VAL A 318 -23.04 12.85 -4.69
CA VAL A 318 -22.50 11.89 -3.70
C VAL A 318 -22.69 10.44 -4.15
N SER A 319 -23.88 10.06 -4.63
CA SER A 319 -24.20 8.67 -4.94
C SER A 319 -23.34 8.07 -6.06
N ILE A 320 -23.04 8.86 -7.09
CA ILE A 320 -22.19 8.42 -8.21
C ILE A 320 -20.76 8.25 -7.71
N VAL A 321 -20.24 9.22 -6.95
CA VAL A 321 -18.87 9.18 -6.45
C VAL A 321 -18.66 8.03 -5.47
N GLU A 322 -19.60 7.75 -4.58
CA GLU A 322 -19.52 6.56 -3.72
C GLU A 322 -19.42 5.27 -4.55
N THR A 323 -20.20 5.14 -5.63
CA THR A 323 -20.14 3.99 -6.54
C THR A 323 -18.76 3.88 -7.20
N VAL A 324 -18.19 4.99 -7.66
CA VAL A 324 -16.85 5.03 -8.27
C VAL A 324 -15.78 4.58 -7.26
N LEU A 325 -15.82 5.08 -6.03
CA LEU A 325 -14.86 4.70 -4.98
C LEU A 325 -14.98 3.22 -4.59
N GLN A 326 -16.19 2.68 -4.55
CA GLN A 326 -16.42 1.24 -4.33
C GLN A 326 -15.90 0.40 -5.51
N ARG A 327 -16.09 0.85 -6.75
CA ARG A 327 -15.54 0.19 -7.95
C ARG A 327 -14.00 0.20 -7.94
N ILE A 328 -13.38 1.31 -7.55
CA ILE A 328 -11.91 1.38 -7.38
C ILE A 328 -11.43 0.32 -6.39
N ALA A 329 -12.09 0.18 -5.24
CA ALA A 329 -11.75 -0.86 -4.28
C ALA A 329 -11.98 -2.27 -4.83
N GLY A 330 -13.04 -2.47 -5.63
CA GLY A 330 -13.30 -3.73 -6.36
C GLY A 330 -12.17 -4.10 -7.32
N VAL A 331 -11.67 -3.14 -8.10
CA VAL A 331 -10.50 -3.31 -8.99
C VAL A 331 -9.24 -3.72 -8.21
N ILE A 332 -8.98 -3.04 -7.08
CA ILE A 332 -7.86 -3.39 -6.19
C ILE A 332 -8.02 -4.84 -5.70
N MET A 333 -9.19 -5.21 -5.20
CA MET A 333 -9.44 -6.56 -4.69
C MET A 333 -9.34 -7.63 -5.78
N ALA A 334 -9.86 -7.39 -6.98
CA ALA A 334 -9.75 -8.31 -8.11
C ALA A 334 -8.28 -8.60 -8.44
N SER A 335 -7.42 -7.58 -8.42
CA SER A 335 -5.98 -7.76 -8.64
C SER A 335 -5.30 -8.59 -7.54
N LEU A 336 -5.66 -8.38 -6.27
CA LEU A 336 -5.08 -9.10 -5.13
C LEU A 336 -5.54 -10.55 -5.08
N LEU A 337 -6.83 -10.80 -5.30
CA LEU A 337 -7.40 -12.15 -5.36
C LEU A 337 -6.86 -12.94 -6.56
N ALA A 338 -6.57 -12.27 -7.68
CA ALA A 338 -5.96 -12.91 -8.84
C ALA A 338 -4.55 -13.44 -8.57
N VAL A 339 -3.77 -12.75 -7.74
CA VAL A 339 -2.39 -13.15 -7.40
C VAL A 339 -2.32 -14.01 -6.14
N GLN A 340 -3.33 -13.98 -5.27
CA GLN A 340 -3.32 -14.71 -4.00
C GLN A 340 -2.87 -16.17 -4.14
N PRO A 341 -3.35 -16.99 -5.11
CA PRO A 341 -2.95 -18.40 -5.22
C PRO A 341 -1.48 -18.64 -5.59
N VAL A 342 -0.79 -17.63 -6.12
CA VAL A 342 0.63 -17.72 -6.53
C VAL A 342 1.56 -16.95 -5.59
N MET A 343 1.04 -16.10 -4.71
CA MET A 343 1.85 -15.32 -3.77
C MET A 343 2.46 -16.22 -2.69
N MET A 344 3.77 -16.16 -2.54
CA MET A 344 4.50 -16.85 -1.49
C MET A 344 4.28 -16.12 -0.17
N GLN A 345 3.62 -16.78 0.78
CA GLN A 345 3.43 -16.22 2.12
C GLN A 345 4.69 -16.36 2.95
N GLY A 346 5.17 -15.25 3.51
CA GLY A 346 6.10 -15.22 4.63
C GLY A 346 5.41 -14.63 5.86
N ARG A 347 5.49 -15.28 7.03
CA ARG A 347 4.95 -14.71 8.29
C ARG A 347 5.62 -13.39 8.67
N ASN A 348 6.80 -13.14 8.11
CA ASN A 348 7.62 -11.95 8.32
C ASN A 348 7.33 -10.84 7.30
N SER A 349 6.50 -11.09 6.28
CA SER A 349 6.28 -10.13 5.19
C SER A 349 5.00 -9.33 5.38
N PHE A 350 5.06 -8.06 5.05
CA PHE A 350 3.93 -7.20 4.74
C PHE A 350 4.33 -6.33 3.55
N GLU A 351 3.41 -5.66 2.86
CA GLU A 351 3.82 -4.77 1.77
C GLU A 351 2.84 -3.62 1.58
N LEU A 352 3.38 -2.41 1.47
CA LEU A 352 2.64 -1.21 1.10
C LEU A 352 2.76 -1.00 -0.41
N TYR A 353 1.68 -1.28 -1.13
CA TYR A 353 1.59 -1.08 -2.57
C TYR A 353 1.09 0.32 -2.91
N GLY A 354 1.60 0.87 -4.02
CA GLY A 354 1.04 2.04 -4.68
C GLY A 354 0.29 1.63 -5.95
N TYR A 355 -1.03 1.73 -5.91
CA TYR A 355 -1.92 1.49 -7.05
C TYR A 355 -2.06 2.76 -7.89
N ASP A 356 -1.89 2.62 -9.20
CA ASP A 356 -2.08 3.69 -10.18
C ASP A 356 -3.37 3.40 -10.96
N VAL A 357 -4.40 4.22 -10.73
CA VAL A 357 -5.74 4.05 -11.32
C VAL A 357 -6.13 5.29 -12.09
N ILE A 358 -6.67 5.14 -13.30
CA ILE A 358 -7.24 6.26 -14.08
C ILE A 358 -8.74 6.06 -14.24
N LEU A 359 -9.49 7.15 -14.36
CA LEU A 359 -10.91 7.11 -14.73
C LEU A 359 -11.07 7.47 -16.20
N ASP A 360 -11.93 6.76 -16.92
CA ASP A 360 -12.42 7.19 -18.23
C ASP A 360 -13.58 8.21 -18.11
N GLU A 361 -14.04 8.77 -19.23
CA GLU A 361 -15.12 9.75 -19.29
C GLU A 361 -16.42 9.24 -18.62
N SER A 362 -16.65 7.93 -18.64
CA SER A 362 -17.78 7.26 -17.99
C SER A 362 -17.56 6.98 -16.49
N LEU A 363 -16.47 7.49 -15.90
CA LEU A 363 -16.03 7.26 -14.52
C LEU A 363 -15.72 5.80 -14.21
N THR A 364 -15.38 4.99 -15.21
CA THR A 364 -14.92 3.61 -15.02
C THR A 364 -13.46 3.61 -14.57
N PRO A 365 -13.11 2.93 -13.46
CA PRO A 365 -11.73 2.85 -13.02
C PRO A 365 -10.93 1.79 -13.78
N TRP A 366 -9.79 2.20 -14.30
CA TRP A 366 -8.82 1.36 -14.99
C TRP A 366 -7.49 1.30 -14.22
N LEU A 367 -7.05 0.10 -13.88
CA LEU A 367 -5.75 -0.19 -13.28
C LEU A 367 -4.64 -0.04 -14.32
N LEU A 368 -3.72 0.89 -14.07
CA LEU A 368 -2.56 1.13 -14.93
C LEU A 368 -1.36 0.28 -14.54
N GLU A 369 -1.01 0.27 -13.25
CA GLU A 369 0.06 -0.53 -12.67
C GLU A 369 -0.06 -0.60 -11.13
N VAL A 370 0.63 -1.56 -10.54
CA VAL A 370 0.84 -1.68 -9.09
C VAL A 370 2.33 -1.60 -8.82
N ASN A 371 2.73 -0.72 -7.90
CA ASN A 371 4.12 -0.51 -7.53
C ASN A 371 4.42 -1.12 -6.15
N ALA A 372 5.37 -2.04 -6.08
CA ALA A 372 6.09 -2.33 -4.83
C ALA A 372 6.99 -1.15 -4.50
N SER A 373 7.17 -0.83 -3.21
CA SER A 373 7.95 0.32 -2.77
C SER A 373 7.57 1.63 -3.48
N PRO A 374 6.30 2.10 -3.39
CA PRO A 374 5.94 3.39 -3.94
C PRO A 374 6.85 4.48 -3.36
N SER A 375 7.22 5.49 -4.15
CA SER A 375 8.12 6.54 -3.67
C SER A 375 7.56 7.24 -2.42
N LEU A 376 8.32 7.15 -1.32
CA LEU A 376 8.03 7.78 -0.02
C LEU A 376 8.88 9.05 0.23
N SER A 377 9.62 9.51 -0.80
CA SER A 377 10.33 10.79 -0.78
C SER A 377 9.34 11.93 -0.97
N ALA A 378 9.36 12.93 -0.10
CA ALA A 378 8.42 14.05 -0.18
C ALA A 378 8.79 15.04 -1.29
N THR A 379 7.80 15.47 -2.07
CA THR A 379 7.96 16.55 -3.07
C THR A 379 7.79 17.95 -2.49
N ASP A 380 7.03 18.06 -1.41
CA ASP A 380 6.59 19.28 -0.72
C ASP A 380 6.10 18.92 0.70
N THR A 381 5.74 19.93 1.50
CA THR A 381 5.29 19.75 2.89
C THR A 381 4.00 18.95 3.03
N GLU A 382 3.03 19.10 2.12
CA GLU A 382 1.77 18.35 2.17
C GLU A 382 2.02 16.86 1.87
N ASP A 383 2.89 16.57 0.89
CA ASP A 383 3.32 15.20 0.57
C ASP A 383 4.13 14.58 1.71
N TYR A 384 5.00 15.35 2.36
CA TYR A 384 5.74 14.90 3.54
C TYR A 384 4.77 14.50 4.65
N ARG A 385 3.81 15.37 4.99
CA ARG A 385 2.79 15.08 6.02
C ARG A 385 2.03 13.80 5.69
N LEU A 386 1.51 13.69 4.46
CA LEU A 386 0.76 12.51 4.01
C LEU A 386 1.59 11.23 4.17
N LYS A 387 2.85 11.25 3.72
CA LYS A 387 3.71 10.07 3.76
C LYS A 387 4.15 9.71 5.18
N PHE A 388 4.41 10.71 6.01
CA PHE A 388 4.71 10.50 7.42
C PHE A 388 3.54 9.84 8.13
N ASP A 389 2.34 10.41 8.01
CA ASP A 389 1.10 9.87 8.59
C ASP A 389 0.80 8.46 8.05
N LEU A 390 1.00 8.24 6.75
CA LEU A 390 0.81 6.94 6.10
C LEU A 390 1.74 5.86 6.69
N ILE A 391 3.04 6.15 6.84
CA ILE A 391 4.00 5.19 7.39
C ILE A 391 3.71 4.95 8.87
N ASP A 392 3.38 5.99 9.63
CA ASP A 392 3.03 5.87 11.05
C ASP A 392 1.81 4.95 11.24
N ASP A 393 0.80 5.09 10.38
CA ASP A 393 -0.39 4.22 10.42
C ASP A 393 -0.09 2.80 9.92
N VAL A 394 0.81 2.61 8.95
CA VAL A 394 1.31 1.27 8.58
C VAL A 394 1.94 0.60 9.80
N LEU A 395 2.80 1.29 10.55
CA LEU A 395 3.44 0.73 11.74
C LEU A 395 2.45 0.46 12.87
N ASN A 396 1.38 1.28 13.01
CA ASN A 396 0.26 0.98 13.91
C ASN A 396 -0.46 -0.32 13.52
N ILE A 397 -0.61 -0.62 12.22
CA ILE A 397 -1.26 -1.85 11.75
C ILE A 397 -0.37 -3.09 11.91
N ILE A 398 0.95 -2.95 11.67
CA ILE A 398 1.90 -4.05 11.92
C ILE A 398 1.99 -4.35 13.42
N ASP A 399 1.83 -3.33 14.25
CA ASP A 399 1.66 -3.42 15.69
C ASP A 399 2.76 -4.21 16.41
N LEU A 400 4.02 -3.89 16.12
CA LEU A 400 5.18 -4.46 16.82
C LEU A 400 5.14 -4.19 18.34
N GLU A 401 4.40 -3.17 18.75
CA GLU A 401 4.20 -2.74 20.13
C GLU A 401 3.05 -3.49 20.82
N ARG A 402 2.31 -4.33 20.09
CA ARG A 402 1.17 -5.13 20.57
C ARG A 402 0.10 -4.30 21.30
N ARG A 403 -0.20 -3.13 20.74
CA ARG A 403 -1.18 -2.18 21.30
C ARG A 403 -2.62 -2.58 20.97
N PHE A 404 -2.86 -3.26 19.85
CA PHE A 404 -4.18 -3.49 19.30
C PHE A 404 -4.66 -4.94 19.48
N THR A 405 -5.97 -5.16 19.38
CA THR A 405 -6.60 -6.49 19.56
C THR A 405 -6.50 -7.37 18.32
N GLY A 406 -6.22 -6.79 17.16
CA GLY A 406 -6.22 -7.44 15.86
C GLY A 406 -7.60 -7.55 15.19
N ARG A 407 -8.67 -7.06 15.86
CA ARG A 407 -10.06 -7.07 15.38
C ARG A 407 -10.53 -5.71 14.84
N GLU A 408 -9.66 -4.71 14.88
CA GLU A 408 -9.96 -3.36 14.42
C GLU A 408 -10.28 -3.39 12.92
N THR A 409 -11.38 -2.74 12.53
CA THR A 409 -11.74 -2.55 11.12
C THR A 409 -11.19 -1.24 10.56
N ARG A 410 -10.56 -0.42 11.42
CA ARG A 410 -9.94 0.85 11.08
C ARG A 410 -8.77 1.10 12.03
N ILE A 411 -7.63 1.54 11.52
CA ILE A 411 -6.47 1.98 12.32
C ILE A 411 -5.89 3.22 11.64
N GLY A 412 -5.91 4.35 12.33
CA GLY A 412 -5.48 5.64 11.79
C GLY A 412 -6.22 5.99 10.50
N GLY A 413 -5.46 6.28 9.45
CA GLY A 413 -5.92 6.59 8.10
C GLY A 413 -6.24 5.38 7.23
N PHE A 414 -6.25 4.15 7.76
CA PHE A 414 -6.55 2.94 6.99
C PHE A 414 -7.88 2.31 7.39
N ASP A 415 -8.56 1.74 6.38
CA ASP A 415 -9.75 0.92 6.53
C ASP A 415 -9.44 -0.52 6.13
N LEU A 416 -9.80 -1.49 6.98
CA LEU A 416 -9.71 -2.91 6.66
C LEU A 416 -10.80 -3.24 5.65
N ILE A 417 -10.44 -3.64 4.44
CA ILE A 417 -11.41 -3.96 3.36
C ILE A 417 -11.57 -5.46 3.15
N TRP A 418 -10.59 -6.28 3.55
CA TRP A 418 -10.65 -7.73 3.44
C TRP A 418 -9.96 -8.39 4.62
N PHE A 419 -10.61 -9.40 5.19
CA PHE A 419 -10.06 -10.19 6.29
C PHE A 419 -10.45 -11.65 6.15
N ASN A 420 -9.43 -12.50 6.10
CA ASN A 420 -9.54 -13.92 5.84
C ASN A 420 -10.17 -14.24 4.49
N ASP A 421 -11.35 -14.85 4.50
CA ASP A 421 -12.01 -15.37 3.32
C ASP A 421 -13.10 -14.43 2.80
N GLY A 422 -13.17 -13.19 3.31
CA GLY A 422 -14.23 -12.28 2.90
C GLY A 422 -13.99 -10.78 3.08
N PRO A 423 -14.84 -9.99 2.40
CA PRO A 423 -14.86 -8.54 2.50
C PRO A 423 -15.34 -8.09 3.88
N VAL A 424 -14.75 -6.98 4.36
CA VAL A 424 -15.19 -6.30 5.58
C VAL A 424 -16.20 -5.22 5.20
N TRP A 425 -17.40 -5.34 5.76
CA TRP A 425 -18.52 -4.49 5.43
C TRP A 425 -18.71 -3.37 6.45
N THR A 426 -19.16 -2.22 5.98
CA THR A 426 -19.65 -1.12 6.81
C THR A 426 -21.10 -0.83 6.46
N THR A 427 -21.80 -0.23 7.43
CA THR A 427 -23.19 0.18 7.27
C THR A 427 -23.23 1.71 7.26
N THR A 428 -23.71 2.30 6.17
CA THR A 428 -23.91 3.75 6.07
C THR A 428 -25.39 4.06 5.94
N MET A 429 -25.85 5.06 6.68
CA MET A 429 -27.21 5.60 6.52
C MET A 429 -27.26 6.36 5.19
N SER A 430 -28.17 6.00 4.29
CA SER A 430 -28.46 6.87 3.15
C SER A 430 -29.05 8.19 3.68
N SER A 431 -28.55 9.32 3.17
CA SER A 431 -29.13 10.63 3.50
C SER A 431 -30.57 10.64 2.99
N PRO A 432 -31.57 11.04 3.79
CA PRO A 432 -32.95 11.03 3.35
C PRO A 432 -33.12 12.02 2.21
N ILE A 433 -33.50 11.52 1.03
CA ILE A 433 -34.24 12.32 0.07
C ILE A 433 -35.66 12.42 0.65
N CYS A 434 -36.16 13.65 0.80
CA CYS A 434 -37.43 13.97 1.45
C CYS A 434 -38.54 12.97 1.05
N GLY A 435 -39.03 12.18 2.03
CA GLY A 435 -40.18 11.28 1.84
C GLY A 435 -39.90 9.79 1.61
N GLN A 436 -38.64 9.33 1.60
CA GLN A 436 -38.33 7.89 1.47
C GLN A 436 -37.89 7.22 2.78
N ASN A 437 -38.27 5.94 2.96
CA ASN A 437 -37.85 5.11 4.08
C ASN A 437 -36.32 4.98 4.16
N ARG A 438 -35.78 4.94 5.38
CA ARG A 438 -34.35 4.74 5.63
C ARG A 438 -33.97 3.30 5.29
N TYR A 439 -33.06 3.10 4.34
CA TYR A 439 -32.51 1.77 4.02
C TYR A 439 -31.03 1.73 4.39
N PHE A 440 -30.63 0.68 5.11
CA PHE A 440 -29.24 0.40 5.39
C PHE A 440 -28.61 -0.26 4.16
N VAL A 441 -27.66 0.43 3.52
CA VAL A 441 -26.91 -0.15 2.39
C VAL A 441 -25.60 -0.72 2.92
N LYS A 442 -25.44 -2.04 2.80
CA LYS A 442 -24.19 -2.75 3.10
C LYS A 442 -23.17 -2.41 2.00
N LYS A 443 -22.06 -1.78 2.39
CA LYS A 443 -20.99 -1.36 1.46
C LYS A 443 -19.64 -1.84 1.97
N LEU A 444 -18.68 -2.03 1.07
CA LEU A 444 -17.31 -2.36 1.47
C LEU A 444 -16.80 -1.23 2.38
N ASN A 445 -16.04 -1.57 3.42
CA ASN A 445 -15.49 -0.64 4.40
C ASN A 445 -14.43 0.29 3.80
N VAL A 446 -14.86 1.22 2.94
CA VAL A 446 -14.01 2.07 2.10
C VAL A 446 -14.36 3.53 2.38
N PHE A 447 -13.41 4.28 2.93
CA PHE A 447 -13.52 5.72 3.10
C PHE A 447 -12.45 6.46 2.28
N LEU A 448 -12.14 5.92 1.10
CA LEU A 448 -11.15 6.48 0.17
C LEU A 448 -11.47 7.96 -0.15
N GLY A 449 -10.50 8.84 0.05
CA GLY A 449 -10.66 10.30 -0.14
C GLY A 449 -11.64 10.98 0.84
N ALA A 450 -12.11 10.30 1.90
CA ALA A 450 -12.91 10.94 2.94
C ALA A 450 -12.04 11.87 3.80
N ARG A 451 -12.70 12.68 4.64
CA ARG A 451 -12.01 13.40 5.73
C ARG A 451 -11.24 12.39 6.59
N ASN A 452 -9.92 12.53 6.64
CA ASN A 452 -9.07 11.66 7.45
C ASN A 452 -9.14 12.10 8.93
N ASP A 453 -9.82 11.30 9.75
CA ASP A 453 -9.95 11.50 11.20
C ASP A 453 -8.91 10.68 12.00
N ARG A 454 -7.77 10.31 11.39
CA ARG A 454 -6.74 9.41 11.97
C ARG A 454 -6.43 9.69 13.44
N ILE A 455 -6.16 10.95 13.80
CA ILE A 455 -5.76 11.34 15.16
C ILE A 455 -6.89 11.02 16.14
N LYS A 456 -8.10 11.51 15.86
CA LYS A 456 -9.28 11.27 16.69
C LYS A 456 -9.61 9.78 16.79
N GLN A 457 -9.40 9.04 15.71
CA GLN A 457 -9.65 7.60 15.66
C GLN A 457 -8.65 6.82 16.51
N LEU A 458 -7.35 7.13 16.42
CA LEU A 458 -6.31 6.50 17.23
C LEU A 458 -6.48 6.80 18.72
N TYR A 459 -6.81 8.04 19.08
CA TYR A 459 -7.12 8.39 20.47
C TYR A 459 -8.28 7.56 21.04
N ARG A 460 -9.39 7.46 20.30
CA ARG A 460 -10.54 6.65 20.71
C ARG A 460 -10.21 5.17 20.85
N LEU A 461 -9.41 4.62 19.92
CA LEU A 461 -8.96 3.23 20.04
C LEU A 461 -8.14 3.04 21.32
N HIS A 462 -7.22 3.95 21.61
CA HIS A 462 -6.42 3.89 22.82
C HIS A 462 -7.28 3.95 24.10
N GLU A 463 -8.24 4.87 24.18
CA GLU A 463 -9.19 4.97 25.31
C GLU A 463 -9.94 3.65 25.55
N VAL A 464 -10.52 3.08 24.48
CA VAL A 464 -11.26 1.81 24.56
C VAL A 464 -10.35 0.67 25.03
N LEU A 465 -9.12 0.60 24.53
CA LEU A 465 -8.16 -0.45 24.92
C LEU A 465 -7.74 -0.34 26.38
N GLU A 466 -7.54 0.88 26.89
CA GLU A 466 -7.22 1.11 28.31
C GLU A 466 -8.42 0.77 29.22
N GLU A 467 -9.65 1.08 28.81
CA GLU A 467 -10.86 0.63 29.52
C GLU A 467 -10.97 -0.90 29.53
N MET A 468 -10.69 -1.56 28.41
CA MET A 468 -10.70 -3.02 28.33
C MET A 468 -9.65 -3.67 29.24
N LYS A 469 -8.43 -3.12 29.31
CA LYS A 469 -7.39 -3.60 30.24
C LYS A 469 -7.82 -3.48 31.69
N LYS A 470 -8.31 -2.30 32.10
CA LYS A 470 -8.83 -2.07 33.46
C LYS A 470 -9.98 -3.02 33.79
N SER A 471 -10.88 -3.30 32.84
CA SER A 471 -11.99 -4.23 33.06
C SER A 471 -11.54 -5.68 33.26
N LYS A 472 -10.49 -6.12 32.56
CA LYS A 472 -9.91 -7.46 32.71
C LYS A 472 -9.14 -7.60 34.02
N GLU A 473 -8.37 -6.58 34.39
CA GLU A 473 -7.71 -6.50 35.69
C GLU A 473 -8.74 -6.56 36.82
N ASN A 474 -9.84 -5.80 36.72
CA ASN A 474 -10.92 -5.87 37.71
C ASN A 474 -11.58 -7.25 37.77
N PHE A 475 -11.78 -7.91 36.63
CA PHE A 475 -12.34 -9.27 36.58
C PHE A 475 -11.38 -10.33 37.15
N GLU A 476 -10.08 -10.20 36.91
CA GLU A 476 -9.06 -11.06 37.53
C GLU A 476 -8.98 -10.82 39.05
N ILE A 477 -9.06 -9.57 39.50
CA ILE A 477 -9.10 -9.21 40.93
C ILE A 477 -10.37 -9.76 41.60
N GLU A 478 -11.55 -9.64 40.98
CA GLU A 478 -12.81 -10.19 41.52
C GLU A 478 -12.78 -11.72 41.60
N ASN A 479 -12.19 -12.41 40.62
CA ASN A 479 -12.04 -13.86 40.67
C ASN A 479 -11.03 -14.31 41.74
N ILE A 480 -9.91 -13.58 41.92
CA ILE A 480 -8.95 -13.84 43.00
C ILE A 480 -9.59 -13.61 44.38
N LEU A 481 -10.49 -12.63 44.51
CA LEU A 481 -11.23 -12.39 45.75
C LEU A 481 -12.31 -13.44 46.01
N CYS A 482 -12.95 -13.98 44.96
CA CYS A 482 -13.94 -15.06 45.09
C CYS A 482 -13.32 -16.44 45.36
N GLU A 483 -12.08 -16.72 44.95
CA GLU A 483 -11.39 -17.98 45.25
C GLU A 483 -10.74 -18.02 46.66
N ASN A 484 -10.72 -16.89 47.38
CA ASN A 484 -10.17 -16.76 48.72
C ASN A 484 -11.24 -16.58 49.83
N LEU A 485 -12.51 -16.79 49.50
CA LEU A 485 -13.66 -16.89 50.43
C LEU A 485 -14.18 -18.33 50.47
#